data_AF-A0A5C6CUI4-F1
#
_entry.id   AF-A0A5C6CUI4-F1
#
_cell.length_a   1.000
_cell.length_b   1.000
_cell.length_c   1.000
_cell.angle_alpha   90.00
_cell.angle_beta   90.00
_cell.angle_gamma   90.00
#
_symmetry.space_group_name_H-M   'P 1'
#
loop_
_entity.id
_entity.type
_entity.pdbx_description
1 polymer ?
#
loop_
_entity_poly.entity_id
_entity_poly.type
_entity_poly.pdbx_seq_one_letter_code
_entity_poly.pdbx_strand_id
1 'polypeptide(L)'
;MNSRAASAMTKTAHKVFELQDCLEFAKISGDFNPLHVDPLESRRTVFGMPVVHGMHLVMQGLELLCSQTDRIRLESLKGSFLRPVVVGDKVTWTLTERGALQFRVTISTGAQVAFFDVLFQNDNRPSDSGNCVAKKADVAIRSRTFDEVETACGELRYPVDSNSLAERFPSAYQSIPVNQLCDLVTTSTLVGMECPGRHSLYSRFDFSFSPVAETCPKRAMAYQVIRADKRFRMATLSIKTPECTGEITAFVRPEPTRQLSFADACGLVGPEEFAGSSALVVGGSRGLGEVACKLLAAGGADVTLTFARGRSDALRMKEELCEAPGEITITQLNVRDLVLTDLKPPATSLDVYYFATPAISAGTGEFSTAKFQDFCGYYVYGVSELIHGLVRDGFQVQNLLCPSTAFLDTIPREMVEYAAAKAAAETVCKHLENRIDGLQVHCPRWPKLKTDQTAALVPEEFANAPSTVLESIRQIYQRK
;
A
#
# COMPACT_ATOMS: atom_id res chain seq x y z
N MET A 1 2.10 -3.18 -56.00
CA MET A 1 2.28 -2.61 -54.66
C MET A 1 0.92 -2.18 -54.15
N ASN A 2 0.34 -2.92 -53.21
CA ASN A 2 -0.81 -2.46 -52.43
C ASN A 2 -0.73 -3.17 -51.07
N SER A 3 0.05 -2.57 -50.16
CA SER A 3 0.11 -2.96 -48.75
C SER A 3 -1.20 -2.56 -48.08
N ARG A 4 -2.16 -3.49 -47.99
CA ARG A 4 -3.22 -3.39 -46.98
C ARG A 4 -2.54 -3.51 -45.62
N ALA A 5 -2.36 -2.39 -44.93
CA ALA A 5 -2.11 -2.39 -43.51
C ALA A 5 -3.31 -3.10 -42.85
N ALA A 6 -3.09 -4.31 -42.37
CA ALA A 6 -4.06 -5.00 -41.53
C ALA A 6 -4.30 -4.11 -40.30
N SER A 7 -5.52 -3.61 -40.15
CA SER A 7 -5.95 -2.90 -38.95
C SER A 7 -5.73 -3.84 -37.76
N ALA A 8 -4.76 -3.55 -36.90
CA ALA A 8 -4.50 -4.33 -35.69
C ALA A 8 -5.79 -4.43 -34.87
N MET A 9 -6.30 -5.65 -34.66
CA MET A 9 -7.52 -5.85 -33.88
C MET A 9 -7.21 -5.49 -32.43
N THR A 10 -7.89 -4.46 -31.91
CA THR A 10 -7.74 -4.01 -30.53
C THR A 10 -8.96 -4.45 -29.75
N LYS A 11 -8.76 -5.22 -28.67
CA LYS A 11 -9.84 -5.68 -27.78
C LYS A 11 -9.62 -5.14 -26.38
N THR A 12 -10.71 -4.83 -25.70
CA THR A 12 -10.67 -4.20 -24.38
C THR A 12 -11.62 -4.91 -23.42
N ALA A 13 -11.14 -5.18 -22.20
CA ALA A 13 -11.94 -5.68 -21.09
C ALA A 13 -11.68 -4.83 -19.84
N HIS A 14 -12.62 -4.82 -18.90
CA HIS A 14 -12.45 -4.10 -17.64
C HIS A 14 -13.00 -4.87 -16.45
N LYS A 15 -12.42 -4.63 -15.27
CA LYS A 15 -12.83 -5.22 -13.99
C LYS A 15 -12.52 -4.25 -12.86
N VAL A 16 -13.38 -4.19 -11.86
CA VAL A 16 -13.08 -3.57 -10.56
C VAL A 16 -12.64 -4.69 -9.63
N PHE A 17 -11.47 -4.57 -9.01
CA PHE A 17 -10.98 -5.56 -8.07
C PHE A 17 -11.46 -5.23 -6.66
N GLU A 18 -12.01 -6.23 -5.98
CA GLU A 18 -12.35 -6.16 -4.57
C GLU A 18 -11.33 -6.92 -3.70
N LEU A 19 -11.37 -6.71 -2.39
CA LEU A 19 -10.50 -7.46 -1.46
C LEU A 19 -10.73 -8.97 -1.58
N GLN A 20 -11.97 -9.37 -1.87
CA GLN A 20 -12.34 -10.76 -2.07
C GLN A 20 -11.60 -11.39 -3.27
N ASP A 21 -11.37 -10.64 -4.35
CA ASP A 21 -10.58 -11.11 -5.48
C ASP A 21 -9.12 -11.39 -5.10
N CYS A 22 -8.53 -10.55 -4.24
CA CYS A 22 -7.17 -10.77 -3.72
C CYS A 22 -7.11 -12.01 -2.83
N LEU A 23 -8.13 -12.21 -1.97
CA LEU A 23 -8.22 -13.39 -1.10
C LEU A 23 -8.39 -14.68 -1.90
N GLU A 24 -9.18 -14.66 -2.97
CA GLU A 24 -9.38 -15.80 -3.85
C GLU A 24 -8.11 -16.13 -4.65
N PHE A 25 -7.43 -15.11 -5.19
CA PHE A 25 -6.16 -15.34 -5.86
C PHE A 25 -5.08 -15.82 -4.90
N ALA A 26 -5.02 -15.32 -3.67
CA ALA A 26 -4.10 -15.82 -2.64
C ALA A 26 -4.34 -17.30 -2.31
N LYS A 27 -5.60 -17.76 -2.30
CA LYS A 27 -5.93 -19.19 -2.13
C LYS A 27 -5.44 -20.04 -3.30
N ILE A 28 -5.54 -19.53 -4.52
CA ILE A 28 -5.07 -20.23 -5.74
C ILE A 28 -3.55 -20.26 -5.78
N SER A 29 -2.91 -19.13 -5.46
CA SER A 29 -1.47 -18.97 -5.66
C SER A 29 -0.63 -19.44 -4.49
N GLY A 30 -1.15 -19.34 -3.27
CA GLY A 30 -0.38 -19.46 -2.03
C GLY A 30 0.21 -18.12 -1.55
N ASP A 31 0.00 -17.02 -2.29
CA ASP A 31 0.53 -15.71 -1.96
C ASP A 31 -0.40 -14.94 -1.02
N PHE A 32 -0.25 -15.23 0.27
CA PHE A 32 -0.94 -14.55 1.37
C PHE A 32 -0.15 -13.35 1.93
N ASN A 33 0.68 -12.69 1.12
CA ASN A 33 1.40 -11.51 1.60
C ASN A 33 0.40 -10.46 2.13
N PRO A 34 0.54 -9.97 3.39
CA PRO A 34 -0.37 -9.00 4.00
C PRO A 34 -0.59 -7.74 3.17
N LEU A 35 0.38 -7.41 2.30
CA LEU A 35 0.25 -6.37 1.29
C LEU A 35 -1.03 -6.48 0.44
N HIS A 36 -1.47 -7.70 0.15
CA HIS A 36 -2.59 -8.00 -0.74
C HIS A 36 -3.89 -8.32 0.01
N VAL A 37 -3.77 -8.95 1.20
CA VAL A 37 -4.92 -9.59 1.87
C VAL A 37 -5.30 -8.98 3.22
N ASP A 38 -4.45 -8.13 3.81
CA ASP A 38 -4.67 -7.56 5.13
C ASP A 38 -4.79 -6.02 5.07
N PRO A 39 -6.02 -5.47 5.18
CA PRO A 39 -6.24 -4.02 5.22
C PRO A 39 -5.58 -3.30 6.39
N LEU A 40 -5.33 -3.99 7.52
CA LEU A 40 -4.69 -3.39 8.69
C LEU A 40 -3.17 -3.35 8.58
N GLU A 41 -2.55 -4.37 8.01
CA GLU A 41 -1.10 -4.36 7.76
C GLU A 41 -0.74 -3.47 6.55
N SER A 42 -1.49 -3.56 5.46
CA SER A 42 -1.24 -2.77 4.23
C SER A 42 -1.30 -1.26 4.46
N ARG A 43 -2.05 -0.79 5.48
CA ARG A 43 -2.09 0.63 5.90
C ARG A 43 -0.74 1.19 6.39
N ARG A 44 0.18 0.30 6.76
CA ARG A 44 1.54 0.61 7.21
C ARG A 44 2.55 0.55 6.06
N THR A 45 2.11 0.16 4.87
CA THR A 45 2.93 0.16 3.67
C THR A 45 2.80 1.50 2.94
N VAL A 46 3.72 1.75 2.02
CA VAL A 46 3.76 2.94 1.16
C VAL A 46 2.50 3.13 0.31
N PHE A 47 1.67 2.08 0.17
CA PHE A 47 0.40 2.15 -0.57
C PHE A 47 -0.78 2.53 0.31
N GLY A 48 -0.68 2.35 1.63
CA GLY A 48 -1.73 2.68 2.59
C GLY A 48 -2.99 1.81 2.54
N MET A 49 -3.06 0.84 1.62
CA MET A 49 -4.19 -0.07 1.42
C MET A 49 -3.78 -1.32 0.63
N PRO A 50 -4.63 -2.37 0.57
CA PRO A 50 -4.33 -3.56 -0.19
C PRO A 50 -4.14 -3.28 -1.68
N VAL A 51 -3.11 -3.90 -2.27
CA VAL A 51 -2.85 -3.84 -3.72
C VAL A 51 -3.15 -5.19 -4.36
N VAL A 52 -3.58 -5.20 -5.62
CA VAL A 52 -3.84 -6.42 -6.38
C VAL A 52 -2.52 -7.11 -6.73
N HIS A 53 -2.46 -8.45 -6.62
CA HIS A 53 -1.29 -9.22 -7.03
C HIS A 53 -0.96 -8.98 -8.51
N GLY A 54 0.30 -8.67 -8.83
CA GLY A 54 0.70 -8.44 -10.22
C GLY A 54 0.41 -9.64 -11.14
N MET A 55 0.69 -10.85 -10.66
CA MET A 55 0.40 -12.07 -11.41
C MET A 55 -1.10 -12.35 -11.60
N HIS A 56 -1.97 -11.83 -10.74
CA HIS A 56 -3.42 -11.90 -10.97
C HIS A 56 -3.81 -11.06 -12.20
N LEU A 57 -3.20 -9.87 -12.37
CA LEU A 57 -3.43 -9.04 -13.54
C LEU A 57 -2.97 -9.71 -14.85
N VAL A 58 -1.85 -10.43 -14.79
CA VAL A 58 -1.33 -11.22 -15.93
C VAL A 58 -2.25 -12.38 -16.25
N MET A 59 -2.65 -13.18 -15.26
CA MET A 59 -3.58 -14.30 -15.44
C MET A 59 -4.92 -13.85 -16.02
N GLN A 60 -5.45 -12.72 -15.57
CA GLN A 60 -6.68 -12.13 -16.13
C GLN A 60 -6.50 -11.70 -17.60
N GLY A 61 -5.31 -11.19 -17.97
CA GLY A 61 -4.99 -10.85 -19.35
C GLY A 61 -4.83 -12.08 -20.25
N LEU A 62 -4.24 -13.15 -19.73
CA LEU A 62 -4.14 -14.44 -20.42
C LEU A 62 -5.52 -15.09 -20.59
N GLU A 63 -6.39 -15.01 -19.59
CA GLU A 63 -7.78 -15.47 -19.68
C GLU A 63 -8.52 -14.79 -20.85
N LEU A 64 -8.37 -13.47 -20.99
CA LEU A 64 -8.96 -12.72 -22.09
C LEU A 64 -8.41 -13.18 -23.46
N LEU A 65 -7.09 -13.35 -23.57
CA LEU A 65 -6.42 -13.85 -24.77
C LEU A 65 -6.92 -15.25 -25.18
N CYS A 66 -7.03 -16.15 -24.21
CA CYS A 66 -7.37 -17.55 -24.44
C CYS A 66 -8.86 -17.77 -24.75
N SER A 67 -9.74 -16.83 -24.40
CA SER A 67 -11.18 -16.92 -24.71
C SER A 67 -11.51 -17.02 -26.22
N GLN A 68 -10.50 -16.85 -27.08
CA GLN A 68 -10.63 -16.73 -28.54
C GLN A 68 -9.63 -17.58 -29.32
N THR A 69 -8.87 -18.43 -28.61
CA THR A 69 -7.78 -19.21 -29.20
C THR A 69 -7.93 -20.66 -28.78
N ASP A 70 -7.56 -21.58 -29.66
CA ASP A 70 -7.50 -23.01 -29.34
C ASP A 70 -6.26 -23.35 -28.47
N ARG A 71 -5.90 -24.63 -28.40
CA ARG A 71 -4.75 -25.11 -27.62
C ARG A 71 -3.43 -24.49 -28.11
N ILE A 72 -2.81 -23.72 -27.23
CA ILE A 72 -1.56 -22.98 -27.44
C ILE A 72 -0.60 -23.27 -26.29
N ARG A 73 0.68 -23.04 -26.48
CA ARG A 73 1.65 -23.00 -25.38
C ARG A 73 2.32 -21.67 -25.33
N LEU A 74 2.67 -21.25 -24.12
CA LEU A 74 3.61 -20.15 -23.96
C LEU A 74 4.96 -20.58 -24.53
N GLU A 75 5.55 -19.73 -25.36
CA GLU A 75 6.95 -19.79 -25.77
C GLU A 75 7.76 -18.76 -24.98
N SER A 76 7.25 -17.53 -24.88
CA SER A 76 7.80 -16.51 -23.99
C SER A 76 6.72 -15.62 -23.39
N LEU A 77 7.00 -15.11 -22.19
CA LEU A 77 6.14 -14.18 -21.48
C LEU A 77 7.01 -13.18 -20.71
N LYS A 78 6.97 -11.91 -21.07
CA LYS A 78 7.77 -10.86 -20.44
C LYS A 78 6.93 -9.63 -20.12
N GLY A 79 7.15 -9.00 -18.98
CA GLY A 79 6.30 -7.90 -18.57
C GLY A 79 6.85 -7.09 -17.41
N SER A 80 6.21 -5.96 -17.15
CA SER A 80 6.60 -5.04 -16.08
C SER A 80 5.38 -4.42 -15.41
N PHE A 81 5.44 -4.33 -14.09
CA PHE A 81 4.52 -3.63 -13.21
C PHE A 81 5.10 -2.24 -12.93
N LEU A 82 4.50 -1.22 -13.52
CA LEU A 82 4.97 0.17 -13.44
C LEU A 82 4.41 0.89 -12.22
N ARG A 83 3.17 0.58 -11.86
CA ARG A 83 2.45 1.16 -10.73
C ARG A 83 1.57 0.10 -10.06
N PRO A 84 1.34 0.20 -8.73
CA PRO A 84 0.40 -0.68 -8.06
C PRO A 84 -1.02 -0.43 -8.57
N VAL A 85 -1.85 -1.48 -8.54
CA VAL A 85 -3.32 -1.38 -8.65
C VAL A 85 -3.87 -1.56 -7.24
N VAL A 86 -4.63 -0.60 -6.73
CA VAL A 86 -5.25 -0.72 -5.41
C VAL A 86 -6.64 -1.35 -5.51
N VAL A 87 -7.09 -1.99 -4.43
CA VAL A 87 -8.46 -2.51 -4.34
C VAL A 87 -9.46 -1.36 -4.54
N GLY A 88 -10.48 -1.57 -5.38
CA GLY A 88 -11.46 -0.58 -5.79
C GLY A 88 -11.16 0.09 -7.14
N ASP A 89 -9.94 -0.05 -7.67
CA ASP A 89 -9.61 0.50 -8.99
C ASP A 89 -10.36 -0.23 -10.11
N LYS A 90 -10.88 0.54 -11.06
CA LYS A 90 -11.33 0.02 -12.35
C LYS A 90 -10.12 -0.19 -13.26
N VAL A 91 -9.77 -1.45 -13.48
CA VAL A 91 -8.66 -1.86 -14.35
C VAL A 91 -9.18 -2.16 -15.75
N THR A 92 -8.43 -1.74 -16.75
CA THR A 92 -8.71 -1.99 -18.17
C THR A 92 -7.54 -2.72 -18.81
N TRP A 93 -7.82 -3.83 -19.50
CA TRP A 93 -6.85 -4.57 -20.32
C TRP A 93 -7.12 -4.23 -21.77
N THR A 94 -6.08 -3.82 -22.49
CA THR A 94 -6.09 -3.57 -23.92
C THR A 94 -5.16 -4.54 -24.61
N LEU A 95 -5.73 -5.41 -25.42
CA LEU A 95 -5.02 -6.39 -26.22
C LEU A 95 -4.66 -5.80 -27.58
N THR A 96 -3.39 -5.91 -27.96
CA THR A 96 -2.88 -5.54 -29.28
C THR A 96 -2.18 -6.74 -29.92
N GLU A 97 -2.71 -7.20 -31.05
CA GLU A 97 -2.04 -8.21 -31.88
C GLU A 97 -0.81 -7.62 -32.57
N ARG A 98 0.33 -8.32 -32.47
CA ARG A 98 1.61 -7.94 -33.11
C ARG A 98 2.02 -8.91 -34.21
N GLY A 99 1.46 -10.11 -34.19
CA GLY A 99 1.60 -11.16 -35.18
C GLY A 99 0.66 -12.32 -34.82
N ALA A 100 0.62 -13.37 -35.65
CA ALA A 100 -0.39 -14.43 -35.54
C ALA A 100 -0.49 -15.10 -34.15
N LEU A 101 0.63 -15.23 -33.43
CA LEU A 101 0.71 -15.80 -32.09
C LEU A 101 1.43 -14.87 -31.10
N GLN A 102 1.55 -13.60 -31.44
CA GLN A 102 2.30 -12.63 -30.66
C GLN A 102 1.40 -11.46 -30.27
N PHE A 103 1.32 -11.19 -28.97
CA PHE A 103 0.40 -10.19 -28.44
C PHE A 103 1.09 -9.31 -27.40
N ARG A 104 0.64 -8.06 -27.33
CA ARG A 104 0.90 -7.17 -26.20
C ARG A 104 -0.39 -6.92 -25.45
N VAL A 105 -0.35 -7.05 -24.13
CA VAL A 105 -1.43 -6.67 -23.23
C VAL A 105 -0.98 -5.46 -22.42
N THR A 106 -1.70 -4.36 -22.55
CA THR A 106 -1.50 -3.15 -21.76
C THR A 106 -2.59 -3.04 -20.70
N ILE A 107 -2.21 -2.75 -19.47
CA ILE A 107 -3.11 -2.69 -18.31
C ILE A 107 -3.09 -1.26 -17.77
N SER A 108 -4.27 -0.67 -17.53
CA SER A 108 -4.41 0.73 -17.11
C SER A 108 -5.56 0.98 -16.13
N THR A 109 -5.39 1.95 -15.24
CA THR A 109 -6.42 2.52 -14.35
C THR A 109 -6.71 3.99 -14.66
N GLY A 110 -6.52 4.38 -15.93
CA GLY A 110 -6.47 5.78 -16.42
C GLY A 110 -5.08 6.13 -16.96
N ALA A 111 -4.04 5.74 -16.22
CA ALA A 111 -2.67 5.66 -16.72
C ALA A 111 -2.23 4.20 -16.86
N GLN A 112 -1.20 3.94 -17.67
CA GLN A 112 -0.62 2.60 -17.77
C GLN A 112 0.00 2.18 -16.43
N VAL A 113 -0.43 1.03 -15.91
CA VAL A 113 0.03 0.46 -14.63
C VAL A 113 0.87 -0.78 -14.82
N ALA A 114 0.63 -1.56 -15.88
CA ALA A 114 1.43 -2.72 -16.23
C ALA A 114 1.33 -3.04 -17.72
N PHE A 115 2.23 -3.86 -18.22
CA PHE A 115 2.11 -4.48 -19.54
C PHE A 115 2.87 -5.79 -19.58
N PHE A 116 2.50 -6.65 -20.52
CA PHE A 116 3.29 -7.81 -20.89
C PHE A 116 3.17 -8.12 -22.38
N ASP A 117 4.25 -8.68 -22.92
CA ASP A 117 4.31 -9.29 -24.23
C ASP A 117 4.28 -10.80 -24.06
N VAL A 118 3.48 -11.46 -24.89
CA VAL A 118 3.36 -12.92 -24.92
C VAL A 118 3.58 -13.42 -26.34
N LEU A 119 4.34 -14.49 -26.46
CA LEU A 119 4.50 -15.27 -27.67
C LEU A 119 4.03 -16.68 -27.41
N PHE A 120 3.11 -17.14 -28.26
CA PHE A 120 2.60 -18.50 -28.23
C PHE A 120 3.16 -19.35 -29.38
N GLN A 121 3.05 -20.66 -29.20
CA GLN A 121 3.22 -21.67 -30.24
C GLN A 121 2.03 -22.63 -30.21
N ASN A 122 1.73 -23.28 -31.34
CA ASN A 122 0.61 -24.25 -31.40
C ASN A 122 0.90 -25.48 -30.52
N ASP A 123 -0.08 -25.93 -29.74
CA ASP A 123 0.07 -27.17 -28.95
C ASP A 123 -0.36 -28.40 -29.75
N ASN A 124 0.60 -29.05 -30.40
CA ASN A 124 0.36 -30.27 -31.18
C ASN A 124 0.39 -31.59 -30.35
N ARG A 125 0.38 -31.54 -29.01
CA ARG A 125 0.37 -32.77 -28.18
C ARG A 125 -1.01 -33.44 -28.17
N PRO A 126 -1.07 -34.77 -28.02
CA PRO A 126 -2.30 -35.47 -27.63
C PRO A 126 -2.92 -34.81 -26.39
N SER A 127 -4.24 -34.81 -26.30
CA SER A 127 -5.04 -34.13 -25.25
C SER A 127 -4.82 -34.65 -23.83
N ASP A 128 -3.94 -35.62 -23.62
CA ASP A 128 -3.67 -36.22 -22.32
C ASP A 128 -2.16 -36.31 -22.07
N SER A 129 -1.66 -35.48 -21.17
CA SER A 129 -0.36 -35.72 -20.52
C SER A 129 -0.27 -34.95 -19.20
N GLY A 130 -0.94 -35.49 -18.18
CA GLY A 130 -0.53 -35.37 -16.78
C GLY A 130 -1.04 -34.16 -16.02
N ASN A 131 -2.13 -34.35 -15.29
CA ASN A 131 -2.49 -33.49 -14.16
C ASN A 131 -1.34 -33.49 -13.15
N CYS A 132 -0.63 -32.38 -13.05
CA CYS A 132 0.22 -32.14 -11.90
C CYS A 132 -0.71 -31.81 -10.73
N VAL A 133 -1.09 -32.86 -9.97
CA VAL A 133 -1.86 -32.71 -8.74
C VAL A 133 -0.97 -32.02 -7.71
N ALA A 134 -1.10 -30.71 -7.61
CA ALA A 134 -0.52 -29.96 -6.52
C ALA A 134 -1.41 -30.18 -5.27
N LYS A 135 -0.77 -30.61 -4.19
CA LYS A 135 -1.35 -30.54 -2.85
C LYS A 135 -1.02 -29.17 -2.30
N LYS A 136 -2.02 -28.47 -1.78
CA LYS A 136 -1.84 -27.21 -1.05
C LYS A 136 -0.72 -27.40 -0.01
N ALA A 137 0.39 -26.69 -0.21
CA ALA A 137 1.46 -26.60 0.77
C ALA A 137 1.36 -25.20 1.40
N ASP A 138 1.26 -25.14 2.72
CA ASP A 138 1.32 -23.86 3.42
C ASP A 138 2.75 -23.34 3.35
N VAL A 139 2.97 -22.32 2.51
CA VAL A 139 4.24 -21.61 2.43
C VAL A 139 4.20 -20.51 3.50
N ALA A 140 5.02 -20.67 4.53
CA ALA A 140 5.16 -19.64 5.55
C ALA A 140 5.78 -18.38 4.95
N ILE A 141 5.20 -17.22 5.28
CA ILE A 141 5.75 -15.94 4.85
C ILE A 141 7.09 -15.69 5.56
N ARG A 142 8.14 -15.45 4.77
CA ARG A 142 9.47 -15.11 5.29
C ARG A 142 9.67 -13.61 5.32
N SER A 143 10.24 -13.12 6.40
CA SER A 143 10.76 -11.75 6.48
C SER A 143 12.28 -11.82 6.38
N ARG A 144 12.83 -11.36 5.25
CA ARG A 144 14.27 -11.32 5.00
C ARG A 144 14.79 -9.88 5.03
N THR A 145 15.91 -9.67 5.70
CA THR A 145 16.75 -8.49 5.52
C THR A 145 17.29 -8.45 4.10
N PHE A 146 17.76 -7.29 3.64
CA PHE A 146 18.28 -7.20 2.28
C PHE A 146 19.53 -8.09 2.09
N ASP A 147 20.40 -8.17 3.09
CA ASP A 147 21.60 -9.01 3.06
C ASP A 147 21.26 -10.52 2.93
N GLU A 148 20.21 -10.98 3.60
CA GLU A 148 19.70 -12.36 3.43
C GLU A 148 19.11 -12.60 2.03
N VAL A 149 18.50 -11.58 1.41
CA VAL A 149 17.99 -11.67 0.04
C VAL A 149 19.14 -11.83 -0.94
N GLU A 150 20.26 -11.14 -0.79
CA GLU A 150 21.36 -11.15 -1.78
C GLU A 150 21.92 -12.54 -2.08
N THR A 151 21.85 -13.44 -1.10
CA THR A 151 22.40 -14.79 -1.18
C THR A 151 21.33 -15.88 -1.22
N ALA A 152 20.05 -15.49 -1.30
CA ALA A 152 18.94 -16.43 -1.23
C ALA A 152 18.88 -17.35 -2.45
N CYS A 153 18.75 -18.65 -2.19
CA CYS A 153 18.43 -19.66 -3.17
C CYS A 153 17.60 -20.77 -2.50
N GLY A 154 16.93 -21.58 -3.31
CA GLY A 154 16.19 -22.73 -2.81
C GLY A 154 15.26 -23.34 -3.85
N GLU A 155 14.38 -24.22 -3.37
CA GLU A 155 13.35 -24.86 -4.16
C GLU A 155 11.98 -24.62 -3.52
N LEU A 156 11.02 -24.17 -4.34
CA LEU A 156 9.64 -23.97 -3.94
C LEU A 156 8.76 -25.04 -4.58
N ARG A 157 8.15 -25.90 -3.76
CA ARG A 157 7.09 -26.80 -4.24
C ARG A 157 5.87 -25.99 -4.62
N TYR A 158 5.19 -26.35 -5.72
CA TYR A 158 4.02 -25.61 -6.17
C TYR A 158 2.92 -25.59 -5.09
N PRO A 159 2.56 -24.40 -4.58
CA PRO A 159 1.47 -24.25 -3.62
C PRO A 159 0.11 -24.07 -4.30
N VAL A 160 0.03 -24.33 -5.61
CA VAL A 160 -1.12 -24.01 -6.46
C VAL A 160 -2.24 -25.03 -6.27
N ASP A 161 -3.49 -24.59 -6.24
CA ASP A 161 -4.64 -25.49 -6.40
C ASP A 161 -5.12 -25.47 -7.86
N SER A 162 -4.85 -26.55 -8.58
CA SER A 162 -5.21 -26.67 -10.01
C SER A 162 -6.72 -26.62 -10.26
N ASN A 163 -7.54 -27.08 -9.30
CA ASN A 163 -8.99 -27.08 -9.47
C ASN A 163 -9.53 -25.65 -9.35
N SER A 164 -9.10 -24.93 -8.32
CA SER A 164 -9.42 -23.51 -8.16
C SER A 164 -8.89 -22.66 -9.33
N LEU A 165 -7.76 -23.04 -9.92
CA LEU A 165 -7.23 -22.41 -11.13
C LEU A 165 -8.17 -22.59 -12.34
N ALA A 166 -8.70 -23.79 -12.55
CA ALA A 166 -9.64 -24.10 -13.63
C ALA A 166 -10.98 -23.37 -13.47
N GLU A 167 -11.49 -23.28 -12.23
CA GLU A 167 -12.71 -22.55 -11.93
C GLU A 167 -12.57 -21.05 -12.18
N ARG A 168 -11.41 -20.48 -11.82
CA ARG A 168 -11.18 -19.03 -11.89
C ARG A 168 -10.76 -18.54 -13.28
N PHE A 169 -9.97 -19.33 -14.02
CA PHE A 169 -9.43 -18.96 -15.32
C PHE A 169 -9.68 -20.09 -16.35
N PRO A 170 -10.95 -20.36 -16.69
CA PRO A 170 -11.33 -21.53 -17.49
C PRO A 170 -10.75 -21.50 -18.91
N SER A 171 -10.74 -20.33 -19.56
CA SER A 171 -10.25 -20.22 -20.94
C SER A 171 -8.74 -20.44 -20.99
N ALA A 172 -8.00 -19.82 -20.07
CA ALA A 172 -6.56 -20.02 -19.95
C ALA A 172 -6.23 -21.47 -19.60
N TYR A 173 -6.96 -22.08 -18.67
CA TYR A 173 -6.76 -23.47 -18.25
C TYR A 173 -6.98 -24.47 -19.39
N GLN A 174 -7.98 -24.24 -20.25
CA GLN A 174 -8.26 -25.09 -21.40
C GLN A 174 -7.24 -24.91 -22.54
N SER A 175 -6.72 -23.70 -22.70
CA SER A 175 -5.90 -23.33 -23.86
C SER A 175 -4.41 -23.53 -23.61
N ILE A 176 -3.92 -23.21 -22.40
CA ILE A 176 -2.50 -23.24 -22.02
C ILE A 176 -2.23 -24.48 -21.15
N PRO A 177 -1.10 -25.19 -21.33
CA PRO A 177 -0.69 -26.27 -20.45
C PRO A 177 -0.72 -25.85 -18.99
N VAL A 178 -1.47 -26.58 -18.16
CA VAL A 178 -1.69 -26.29 -16.73
C VAL A 178 -0.38 -26.05 -15.99
N ASN A 179 0.66 -26.79 -16.35
CA ASN A 179 2.00 -26.65 -15.80
C ASN A 179 2.61 -25.26 -16.01
N GLN A 180 2.44 -24.66 -17.18
CA GLN A 180 2.91 -23.29 -17.45
C GLN A 180 2.12 -22.28 -16.62
N LEU A 181 0.81 -22.49 -16.44
CA LEU A 181 0.00 -21.64 -15.56
C LEU A 181 0.43 -21.77 -14.09
N CYS A 182 0.70 -22.99 -13.62
CA CYS A 182 1.23 -23.25 -12.28
C CYS A 182 2.59 -22.55 -12.07
N ASP A 183 3.48 -22.56 -13.07
CA ASP A 183 4.74 -21.83 -13.03
C ASP A 183 4.50 -20.34 -12.80
N LEU A 184 3.67 -19.72 -13.64
CA LEU A 184 3.35 -18.29 -13.54
C LEU A 184 2.77 -17.91 -12.17
N VAL A 185 1.77 -18.65 -11.70
CA VAL A 185 1.11 -18.38 -10.43
C VAL A 185 2.07 -18.58 -9.25
N THR A 186 2.93 -19.60 -9.31
CA THR A 186 3.93 -19.87 -8.27
C THR A 186 4.94 -18.74 -8.12
N THR A 187 5.23 -17.98 -9.18
CA THR A 187 6.13 -16.82 -9.07
C THR A 187 5.57 -15.74 -8.14
N SER A 188 4.25 -15.62 -7.99
CA SER A 188 3.63 -14.74 -6.99
C SER A 188 4.07 -15.18 -5.59
N THR A 189 3.93 -16.47 -5.28
CA THR A 189 4.30 -17.02 -3.97
C THR A 189 5.80 -16.99 -3.72
N LEU A 190 6.61 -17.25 -4.76
CA LEU A 190 8.07 -17.10 -4.66
C LEU A 190 8.42 -15.68 -4.20
N VAL A 191 7.89 -14.65 -4.85
CA VAL A 191 8.19 -13.26 -4.50
C VAL A 191 7.53 -12.84 -3.19
N GLY A 192 6.23 -13.08 -3.06
CA GLY A 192 5.36 -12.62 -1.98
C GLY A 192 5.57 -13.31 -0.64
N MET A 193 5.96 -14.58 -0.65
CA MET A 193 6.04 -15.41 0.57
C MET A 193 7.45 -15.90 0.86
N GLU A 194 8.21 -16.28 -0.17
CA GLU A 194 9.54 -16.83 0.00
C GLU A 194 10.60 -15.72 -0.10
N CYS A 195 11.05 -15.33 -1.29
CA CYS A 195 12.12 -14.36 -1.51
C CYS A 195 11.74 -13.29 -2.54
N PRO A 196 11.70 -11.98 -2.19
CA PRO A 196 12.07 -11.41 -0.89
C PRO A 196 11.11 -11.67 0.28
N GLY A 197 9.89 -12.14 0.02
CA GLY A 197 8.90 -12.46 1.06
C GLY A 197 8.08 -11.25 1.53
N ARG A 198 7.90 -11.07 2.85
CA ARG A 198 6.95 -10.12 3.46
C ARG A 198 7.01 -8.71 2.89
N HIS A 199 8.20 -8.19 2.65
CA HIS A 199 8.41 -6.82 2.16
C HIS A 199 8.57 -6.73 0.64
N SER A 200 8.27 -7.79 -0.12
CA SER A 200 8.55 -7.85 -1.56
C SER A 200 7.56 -7.07 -2.41
N LEU A 201 8.05 -6.41 -3.45
CA LEU A 201 7.25 -5.81 -4.52
C LEU A 201 7.73 -6.38 -5.86
N TYR A 202 6.87 -7.16 -6.52
CA TYR A 202 7.13 -7.74 -7.83
C TYR A 202 7.14 -6.64 -8.90
N SER A 203 8.25 -6.48 -9.64
CA SER A 203 8.43 -5.41 -10.62
C SER A 203 8.45 -5.91 -12.07
N ARG A 204 9.20 -6.96 -12.37
CA ARG A 204 9.40 -7.43 -13.76
C ARG A 204 9.53 -8.94 -13.81
N PHE A 205 9.09 -9.53 -14.91
CA PHE A 205 9.38 -10.92 -15.24
C PHE A 205 9.79 -11.06 -16.71
N ASP A 206 10.60 -12.08 -16.99
CA ASP A 206 10.97 -12.52 -18.32
C ASP A 206 11.11 -14.04 -18.32
N PHE A 207 10.15 -14.74 -18.93
CA PHE A 207 10.06 -16.19 -18.92
C PHE A 207 10.15 -16.76 -20.33
N SER A 208 10.92 -17.83 -20.46
CA SER A 208 11.03 -18.65 -21.65
C SER A 208 10.59 -20.07 -21.32
N PHE A 209 9.78 -20.64 -22.20
CA PHE A 209 9.19 -21.95 -22.00
C PHE A 209 9.66 -22.93 -23.06
N SER A 210 10.07 -24.12 -22.61
CA SER A 210 10.57 -25.18 -23.48
C SER A 210 9.72 -26.45 -23.34
N PRO A 211 9.58 -27.25 -24.42
CA PRO A 211 8.94 -28.56 -24.33
C PRO A 211 9.70 -29.47 -23.37
N VAL A 212 8.98 -30.21 -22.53
CA VAL A 212 9.58 -31.22 -21.66
C VAL A 212 9.46 -32.61 -22.29
N ALA A 213 10.57 -33.35 -22.29
CA ALA A 213 10.63 -34.71 -22.84
C ALA A 213 10.01 -35.77 -21.90
N GLU A 214 10.02 -35.55 -20.58
CA GLU A 214 9.54 -36.51 -19.59
C GLU A 214 8.67 -35.85 -18.49
N THR A 215 7.64 -36.57 -18.03
CA THR A 215 6.80 -36.13 -16.92
C THR A 215 7.54 -36.24 -15.59
N CYS A 216 7.85 -35.11 -14.95
CA CYS A 216 8.40 -35.10 -13.60
C CYS A 216 7.27 -35.14 -12.54
N PRO A 217 7.18 -36.17 -11.68
CA PRO A 217 6.09 -36.32 -10.70
C PRO A 217 6.26 -35.45 -9.45
N LYS A 218 7.46 -34.94 -9.16
CA LYS A 218 7.72 -33.99 -8.07
C LYS A 218 8.22 -32.69 -8.67
N ARG A 219 7.30 -31.77 -8.91
CA ARG A 219 7.66 -30.47 -9.46
C ARG A 219 7.96 -29.45 -8.37
N ALA A 220 9.09 -28.78 -8.53
CA ALA A 220 9.51 -27.65 -7.74
C ALA A 220 10.12 -26.59 -8.65
N MET A 221 9.99 -25.34 -8.24
CA MET A 221 10.67 -24.21 -8.85
C MET A 221 11.96 -23.94 -8.09
N ALA A 222 13.09 -24.24 -8.71
CA ALA A 222 14.38 -23.81 -8.21
C ALA A 222 14.55 -22.30 -8.45
N TYR A 223 15.10 -21.59 -7.48
CA TYR A 223 15.39 -20.16 -7.60
C TYR A 223 16.74 -19.82 -7.00
N GLN A 224 17.36 -18.77 -7.53
CA GLN A 224 18.59 -18.18 -7.00
C GLN A 224 18.60 -16.67 -7.27
N VAL A 225 18.97 -15.87 -6.28
CA VAL A 225 19.27 -14.44 -6.50
C VAL A 225 20.58 -14.32 -7.25
N ILE A 226 20.53 -13.77 -8.46
CA ILE A 226 21.67 -13.63 -9.37
C ILE A 226 22.23 -12.21 -9.41
N ARG A 227 21.44 -11.22 -8.97
CA ARG A 227 21.85 -9.82 -8.87
C ARG A 227 21.11 -9.15 -7.72
N ALA A 228 21.83 -8.37 -6.92
CA ALA A 228 21.26 -7.52 -5.90
C ALA A 228 21.85 -6.11 -6.00
N ASP A 229 21.01 -5.10 -5.78
CA ASP A 229 21.39 -3.70 -5.74
C ASP A 229 20.87 -3.09 -4.43
N LYS A 230 21.77 -2.94 -3.44
CA LYS A 230 21.45 -2.37 -2.12
C LYS A 230 20.90 -0.96 -2.21
N ARG A 231 21.37 -0.15 -3.17
CA ARG A 231 21.01 1.28 -3.27
C ARG A 231 19.53 1.45 -3.61
N PHE A 232 19.02 0.58 -4.48
CA PHE A 232 17.61 0.56 -4.88
C PHE A 232 16.79 -0.53 -4.17
N ARG A 233 17.42 -1.27 -3.25
CA ARG A 233 16.87 -2.46 -2.59
C ARG A 233 16.17 -3.41 -3.57
N MET A 234 16.85 -3.67 -4.69
CA MET A 234 16.34 -4.45 -5.82
C MET A 234 17.09 -5.77 -5.94
N ALA A 235 16.37 -6.88 -6.14
CA ALA A 235 16.95 -8.18 -6.41
C ALA A 235 16.39 -8.77 -7.71
N THR A 236 17.23 -9.48 -8.45
CA THR A 236 16.85 -10.29 -9.61
C THR A 236 17.07 -11.75 -9.29
N LEU A 237 16.00 -12.54 -9.38
CA LEU A 237 15.97 -13.97 -9.16
C LEU A 237 15.97 -14.68 -10.50
N SER A 238 16.86 -15.64 -10.69
CA SER A 238 16.73 -16.65 -11.74
C SER A 238 15.82 -17.76 -11.24
N ILE A 239 14.89 -18.24 -12.08
CA ILE A 239 14.03 -19.38 -11.80
C ILE A 239 14.25 -20.49 -12.83
N LYS A 240 14.07 -21.73 -12.38
CA LYS A 240 14.11 -22.91 -13.24
C LYS A 240 13.09 -23.94 -12.78
N THR A 241 12.26 -24.38 -13.72
CA THR A 241 11.35 -25.51 -13.63
C THR A 241 11.64 -26.45 -14.82
N PRO A 242 11.02 -27.64 -14.91
CA PRO A 242 11.19 -28.50 -16.06
C PRO A 242 10.83 -27.84 -17.40
N GLU A 243 9.82 -26.95 -17.42
CA GLU A 243 9.32 -26.33 -18.66
C GLU A 243 9.62 -24.83 -18.76
N CYS A 244 10.06 -24.17 -17.68
CA CYS A 244 10.24 -22.72 -17.62
C CYS A 244 11.62 -22.36 -17.08
N THR A 245 12.28 -21.40 -17.74
CA THR A 245 13.42 -20.67 -17.19
C THR A 245 13.17 -19.19 -17.33
N GLY A 246 13.68 -18.39 -16.40
CA GLY A 246 13.59 -16.94 -16.58
C GLY A 246 14.06 -16.16 -15.38
N GLU A 247 13.75 -14.87 -15.41
CA GLU A 247 14.16 -13.91 -14.40
C GLU A 247 12.97 -13.15 -13.83
N ILE A 248 13.06 -12.84 -12.54
CA ILE A 248 12.10 -12.02 -11.81
C ILE A 248 12.87 -10.90 -11.13
N THR A 249 12.44 -9.66 -11.34
CA THR A 249 12.94 -8.51 -10.56
C THR A 249 11.92 -8.14 -9.49
N ALA A 250 12.38 -8.03 -8.25
CA ALA A 250 11.58 -7.60 -7.12
C ALA A 250 12.32 -6.56 -6.27
N PHE A 251 11.57 -5.64 -5.66
CA PHE A 251 12.09 -4.72 -4.66
C PHE A 251 11.79 -5.22 -3.25
N VAL A 252 12.62 -4.81 -2.29
CA VAL A 252 12.37 -4.99 -0.86
C VAL A 252 11.94 -3.65 -0.28
N ARG A 253 10.64 -3.52 0.02
CA ARG A 253 10.07 -2.33 0.66
C ARG A 253 10.75 -2.06 2.01
N PRO A 254 10.82 -0.80 2.45
CA PRO A 254 11.17 -0.48 3.83
C PRO A 254 10.19 -1.16 4.80
N GLU A 255 10.72 -1.52 5.96
CA GLU A 255 9.87 -1.87 7.09
C GLU A 255 9.08 -0.63 7.55
N PRO A 256 7.91 -0.81 8.19
CA PRO A 256 7.19 0.30 8.80
C PRO A 256 8.10 1.13 9.70
N THR A 257 7.99 2.46 9.61
CA THR A 257 8.83 3.39 10.35
C THR A 257 8.52 3.30 11.83
N ARG A 258 9.54 3.01 12.65
CA ARG A 258 9.46 3.17 14.10
C ARG A 258 9.61 4.66 14.42
N GLN A 259 8.64 5.22 15.13
CA GLN A 259 8.69 6.61 15.59
C GLN A 259 9.59 6.73 16.82
N LEU A 260 9.83 7.99 17.24
CA LEU A 260 10.47 8.35 18.51
C LEU A 260 9.96 7.45 19.65
N SER A 261 10.83 6.92 20.49
CA SER A 261 10.39 6.19 21.68
C SER A 261 9.94 7.15 22.78
N PHE A 262 9.08 6.72 23.70
CA PHE A 262 8.71 7.54 24.85
C PHE A 262 9.92 7.97 25.69
N ALA A 263 10.88 7.06 25.90
CA ALA A 263 12.12 7.35 26.63
C ALA A 263 12.94 8.47 25.95
N ASP A 264 13.07 8.42 24.62
CA ASP A 264 13.75 9.48 23.87
C ASP A 264 12.98 10.80 23.91
N ALA A 265 11.63 10.75 23.92
CA ALA A 265 10.79 11.93 24.05
C ALA A 265 11.01 12.67 25.37
N CYS A 266 11.16 11.94 26.48
CA CYS A 266 11.53 12.50 27.79
C CYS A 266 12.90 13.21 27.78
N GLY A 267 13.80 12.84 26.86
CA GLY A 267 15.07 13.54 26.66
C GLY A 267 14.97 14.85 25.88
N LEU A 268 13.84 15.12 25.21
CA LEU A 268 13.63 16.30 24.35
C LEU A 268 12.75 17.38 25.00
N VAL A 269 11.95 17.00 26.00
CA VAL A 269 10.91 17.83 26.63
C VAL A 269 11.13 17.86 28.13
N GLY A 270 10.93 19.02 28.76
CA GLY A 270 10.97 19.11 30.22
C GLY A 270 9.77 18.38 30.85
N PRO A 271 9.91 17.71 32.00
CA PRO A 271 8.90 16.80 32.56
C PRO A 271 7.55 17.44 32.91
N GLU A 272 7.53 18.77 33.11
CA GLU A 272 6.32 19.54 33.42
C GLU A 272 6.05 20.64 32.39
N GLU A 273 6.71 20.59 31.22
CA GLU A 273 6.63 21.64 30.20
C GLU A 273 5.20 21.87 29.70
N PHE A 274 4.37 20.83 29.72
CA PHE A 274 2.96 20.84 29.31
C PHE A 274 2.03 20.39 30.44
N ALA A 275 2.48 20.43 31.70
CA ALA A 275 1.70 20.01 32.85
C ALA A 275 0.40 20.81 32.99
N GLY A 276 -0.69 20.12 33.35
CA GLY A 276 -2.02 20.72 33.51
C GLY A 276 -2.76 21.04 32.20
N SER A 277 -2.20 20.66 31.04
CA SER A 277 -2.90 20.70 29.76
C SER A 277 -3.62 19.39 29.47
N SER A 278 -4.73 19.46 28.73
CA SER A 278 -5.46 18.27 28.26
C SER A 278 -5.46 18.25 26.74
N ALA A 279 -4.68 17.34 26.18
CA ALA A 279 -4.45 17.22 24.74
C ALA A 279 -5.35 16.17 24.11
N LEU A 280 -6.13 16.56 23.11
CA LEU A 280 -6.87 15.64 22.23
C LEU A 280 -6.09 15.45 20.93
N VAL A 281 -5.50 14.27 20.73
CA VAL A 281 -4.72 13.96 19.52
C VAL A 281 -5.54 13.14 18.54
N VAL A 282 -5.98 13.78 17.45
CA VAL A 282 -6.79 13.18 16.39
C VAL A 282 -5.89 12.41 15.43
N GLY A 283 -6.00 11.09 15.37
CA GLY A 283 -5.06 10.24 14.63
C GLY A 283 -3.74 10.01 15.36
N GLY A 284 -3.77 9.91 16.69
CA GLY A 284 -2.61 9.77 17.56
C GLY A 284 -1.95 8.39 17.62
N SER A 285 -2.48 7.37 16.94
CA SER A 285 -1.96 6.00 17.06
C SER A 285 -0.75 5.68 16.17
N ARG A 286 -0.43 6.55 15.18
CA ARG A 286 0.68 6.35 14.24
C ARG A 286 1.22 7.66 13.69
N GLY A 287 2.38 7.61 13.03
CA GLY A 287 2.94 8.72 12.26
C GLY A 287 3.23 9.94 13.13
N LEU A 288 2.89 11.13 12.63
CA LEU A 288 3.14 12.39 13.35
C LEU A 288 2.25 12.55 14.59
N GLY A 289 1.03 11.98 14.58
CA GLY A 289 0.17 11.97 15.76
C GLY A 289 0.75 11.14 16.89
N GLU A 290 1.37 9.99 16.58
CA GLU A 290 2.11 9.19 17.56
C GLU A 290 3.28 9.99 18.18
N VAL A 291 4.03 10.72 17.35
CA VAL A 291 5.11 11.60 17.84
C VAL A 291 4.57 12.69 18.76
N ALA A 292 3.47 13.34 18.39
CA ALA A 292 2.83 14.37 19.23
C ALA A 292 2.36 13.79 20.57
N CYS A 293 1.71 12.63 20.59
CA CYS A 293 1.30 11.95 21.82
C CYS A 293 2.47 11.73 22.77
N LYS A 294 3.61 11.25 22.26
CA LYS A 294 4.81 10.97 23.08
C LYS A 294 5.42 12.24 23.64
N LEU A 295 5.53 13.29 22.83
CA LEU A 295 6.09 14.58 23.27
C LEU A 295 5.19 15.26 24.32
N LEU A 296 3.87 15.23 24.12
CA LEU A 296 2.90 15.81 25.05
C LEU A 296 2.88 15.04 26.38
N ALA A 297 2.82 13.72 26.33
CA ALA A 297 2.88 12.86 27.52
C ALA A 297 4.20 13.03 28.27
N ALA A 298 5.33 13.13 27.55
CA ALA A 298 6.65 13.33 28.16
C ALA A 298 6.77 14.68 28.87
N GLY A 299 6.01 15.69 28.42
CA GLY A 299 5.93 17.00 29.07
C GLY A 299 4.87 17.11 30.17
N GLY A 300 4.18 16.01 30.55
CA GLY A 300 3.19 16.01 31.63
C GLY A 300 1.78 16.42 31.25
N ALA A 301 1.43 16.46 29.96
CA ALA A 301 0.06 16.65 29.53
C ALA A 301 -0.79 15.39 29.76
N ASP A 302 -2.08 15.58 30.06
CA ASP A 302 -3.07 14.52 29.91
C ASP A 302 -3.36 14.31 28.42
N VAL A 303 -3.23 13.09 27.91
CA VAL A 303 -3.35 12.79 26.48
C VAL A 303 -4.51 11.85 26.21
N THR A 304 -5.51 12.37 25.49
CA THR A 304 -6.54 11.58 24.83
C THR A 304 -6.11 11.30 23.39
N LEU A 305 -5.55 10.12 23.13
CA LEU A 305 -5.15 9.71 21.79
C LEU A 305 -6.30 8.99 21.09
N THR A 306 -6.51 9.32 19.81
CA THR A 306 -7.58 8.70 19.02
C THR A 306 -7.08 7.91 17.83
N PHE A 307 -7.89 6.95 17.39
CA PHE A 307 -7.62 6.15 16.21
C PHE A 307 -8.91 5.83 15.45
N ALA A 308 -8.87 5.86 14.12
CA ALA A 308 -10.03 5.45 13.31
C ALA A 308 -10.10 3.93 13.12
N ARG A 309 -8.93 3.29 12.89
CA ARG A 309 -8.77 1.85 12.65
C ARG A 309 -7.53 1.33 13.36
N GLY A 310 -7.42 0.00 13.50
CA GLY A 310 -6.24 -0.71 14.03
C GLY A 310 -5.96 -0.39 15.49
N ARG A 311 -6.83 -0.92 16.34
CA ARG A 311 -6.82 -0.79 17.81
C ARG A 311 -5.52 -1.27 18.46
N SER A 312 -4.85 -2.26 17.87
CA SER A 312 -3.57 -2.79 18.37
C SER A 312 -2.47 -1.71 18.43
N ASP A 313 -2.38 -0.82 17.44
CA ASP A 313 -1.41 0.27 17.46
C ASP A 313 -1.71 1.28 18.59
N ALA A 314 -2.99 1.56 18.86
CA ALA A 314 -3.40 2.42 19.96
C ALA A 314 -3.15 1.78 21.33
N LEU A 315 -3.34 0.45 21.45
CA LEU A 315 -3.03 -0.28 22.68
C LEU A 315 -1.52 -0.33 22.95
N ARG A 316 -0.69 -0.55 21.91
CA ARG A 316 0.77 -0.45 22.01
C ARG A 316 1.20 0.93 22.49
N MET A 317 0.60 1.99 21.95
CA MET A 317 0.86 3.36 22.40
C MET A 317 0.49 3.56 23.86
N LYS A 318 -0.67 3.07 24.31
CA LYS A 318 -1.07 3.15 25.71
C LYS A 318 -0.10 2.41 26.64
N GLU A 319 0.37 1.24 26.22
CA GLU A 319 1.36 0.45 26.96
C GLU A 319 2.72 1.15 27.02
N GLU A 320 3.19 1.74 25.92
CA GLU A 320 4.45 2.49 25.89
C GLU A 320 4.42 3.75 26.78
N LEU A 321 3.26 4.39 26.88
CA LEU A 321 3.03 5.60 27.67
C LEU A 321 2.59 5.31 29.12
N CYS A 322 2.73 4.07 29.61
CA CYS A 322 2.24 3.71 30.95
C CYS A 322 2.92 4.48 32.09
N GLU A 323 4.19 4.85 31.91
CA GLU A 323 5.00 5.63 32.86
C GLU A 323 4.88 7.15 32.64
N ALA A 324 3.94 7.60 31.80
CA ALA A 324 3.71 9.02 31.60
C ALA A 324 3.18 9.69 32.88
N PRO A 325 3.63 10.91 33.20
CA PRO A 325 3.16 11.62 34.39
C PRO A 325 1.69 12.05 34.32
N GLY A 326 1.13 12.24 33.11
CA GLY A 326 -0.28 12.59 32.87
C GLY A 326 -1.17 11.37 32.57
N GLU A 327 -2.48 11.59 32.55
CA GLU A 327 -3.46 10.55 32.23
C GLU A 327 -3.48 10.23 30.73
N ILE A 328 -3.37 8.94 30.38
CA ILE A 328 -3.40 8.46 28.99
C ILE A 328 -4.70 7.69 28.71
N THR A 329 -5.56 8.30 27.89
CA THR A 329 -6.81 7.68 27.44
C THR A 329 -6.76 7.37 25.94
N ILE A 330 -7.46 6.31 25.53
CA ILE A 330 -7.57 5.92 24.12
C ILE A 330 -9.04 5.88 23.72
N THR A 331 -9.37 6.49 22.59
CA THR A 331 -10.75 6.49 22.07
C THR A 331 -10.77 6.21 20.57
N GLN A 332 -11.71 5.39 20.10
CA GLN A 332 -11.91 5.23 18.66
C GLN A 332 -12.66 6.44 18.12
N LEU A 333 -12.11 7.11 17.11
CA LEU A 333 -12.73 8.28 16.48
C LEU A 333 -12.44 8.27 14.98
N ASN A 334 -13.49 8.31 14.17
CA ASN A 334 -13.40 8.43 12.72
C ASN A 334 -13.94 9.79 12.28
N VAL A 335 -13.08 10.67 11.78
CA VAL A 335 -13.50 12.01 11.33
C VAL A 335 -14.42 12.00 10.11
N ARG A 336 -14.53 10.86 9.41
CA ARG A 336 -15.45 10.67 8.28
C ARG A 336 -16.83 10.16 8.71
N ASP A 337 -16.96 9.71 9.95
CA ASP A 337 -18.18 9.18 10.56
C ASP A 337 -18.13 9.51 12.06
N LEU A 338 -18.36 10.78 12.36
CA LEU A 338 -18.00 11.37 13.64
C LEU A 338 -19.04 11.02 14.71
N VAL A 339 -18.60 10.26 15.70
CA VAL A 339 -19.38 9.94 16.91
C VAL A 339 -18.54 10.36 18.12
N LEU A 340 -18.99 11.39 18.83
CA LEU A 340 -18.25 11.98 19.96
C LEU A 340 -18.68 11.44 21.33
N THR A 341 -19.76 10.65 21.40
CA THR A 341 -20.33 10.18 22.68
C THR A 341 -19.37 9.34 23.51
N ASP A 342 -18.42 8.67 22.86
CA ASP A 342 -17.40 7.85 23.52
C ASP A 342 -16.15 8.64 23.90
N LEU A 343 -16.04 9.90 23.48
CA LEU A 343 -14.90 10.76 23.77
C LEU A 343 -15.00 11.30 25.20
N LYS A 344 -14.08 10.85 26.05
CA LYS A 344 -14.04 11.20 27.47
C LYS A 344 -12.64 11.70 27.85
N PRO A 345 -12.28 12.93 27.44
CA PRO A 345 -11.01 13.50 27.86
C PRO A 345 -11.09 13.89 29.36
N PRO A 346 -9.94 13.91 30.06
CA PRO A 346 -9.92 14.19 31.51
C PRO A 346 -10.41 15.59 31.89
N ALA A 347 -10.27 16.57 31.00
CA ALA A 347 -10.71 17.95 31.21
C ALA A 347 -11.72 18.41 30.14
N THR A 348 -12.53 19.41 30.51
CA THR A 348 -13.45 20.08 29.56
C THR A 348 -12.73 21.11 28.68
N SER A 349 -11.58 21.60 29.12
CA SER A 349 -10.74 22.50 28.35
C SER A 349 -9.68 21.72 27.58
N LEU A 350 -9.64 21.86 26.25
CA LEU A 350 -8.86 21.00 25.36
C LEU A 350 -7.92 21.79 24.45
N ASP A 351 -6.73 21.24 24.27
CA ASP A 351 -5.80 21.55 23.18
C ASP A 351 -5.91 20.43 22.12
N VAL A 352 -6.38 20.76 20.93
CA VAL A 352 -6.68 19.78 19.88
C VAL A 352 -5.55 19.72 18.87
N TYR A 353 -5.01 18.53 18.65
CA TYR A 353 -3.94 18.26 17.69
C TYR A 353 -4.46 17.37 16.56
N TYR A 354 -4.67 17.94 15.37
CA TYR A 354 -5.34 17.27 14.27
C TYR A 354 -4.38 16.64 13.26
N PHE A 355 -4.22 15.31 13.33
CA PHE A 355 -3.37 14.52 12.43
C PHE A 355 -4.12 13.50 11.58
N ALA A 356 -5.47 13.52 11.59
CA ALA A 356 -6.25 12.62 10.73
C ALA A 356 -6.01 12.94 9.25
N THR A 357 -5.43 11.97 8.55
CA THR A 357 -5.11 12.07 7.12
C THR A 357 -5.43 10.74 6.42
N PRO A 358 -6.01 10.76 5.21
CA PRO A 358 -6.10 9.56 4.38
C PRO A 358 -4.69 9.18 3.88
N ALA A 359 -4.61 8.09 3.12
CA ALA A 359 -3.39 7.74 2.40
C ALA A 359 -3.08 8.82 1.35
N ILE A 360 -1.91 9.46 1.45
CA ILE A 360 -1.47 10.48 0.50
C ILE A 360 -0.75 9.76 -0.65
N SER A 361 -1.41 9.68 -1.81
CA SER A 361 -0.83 9.08 -3.02
C SER A 361 -0.73 10.11 -4.13
N ALA A 362 0.38 10.08 -4.87
CA ALA A 362 0.54 10.89 -6.07
C ALA A 362 -0.56 10.55 -7.10
N GLY A 363 -1.11 11.59 -7.72
CA GLY A 363 -2.04 11.49 -8.82
C GLY A 363 -1.37 11.10 -10.14
N THR A 364 -2.17 11.00 -11.19
CA THR A 364 -1.69 10.78 -12.57
C THR A 364 -1.20 12.07 -13.24
N GLY A 365 -1.32 13.20 -12.54
CA GLY A 365 -1.10 14.55 -13.06
C GLY A 365 -2.36 15.20 -13.66
N GLU A 366 -3.47 14.45 -13.77
CA GLU A 366 -4.80 14.98 -14.04
C GLU A 366 -5.60 15.10 -12.74
N PHE A 367 -6.46 16.11 -12.65
CA PHE A 367 -7.24 16.38 -11.44
C PHE A 367 -8.36 15.35 -11.25
N SER A 368 -8.34 14.66 -10.11
CA SER A 368 -9.37 13.70 -9.71
C SER A 368 -10.34 14.32 -8.71
N THR A 369 -11.59 14.54 -9.15
CA THR A 369 -12.68 15.01 -8.27
C THR A 369 -12.87 14.10 -7.06
N ALA A 370 -12.80 12.79 -7.24
CA ALA A 370 -12.97 11.82 -6.16
C ALA A 370 -11.85 11.93 -5.11
N LYS A 371 -10.58 12.04 -5.54
CA LYS A 371 -9.45 12.22 -4.60
C LYS A 371 -9.56 13.54 -3.84
N PHE A 372 -9.90 14.63 -4.54
CA PHE A 372 -10.12 15.92 -3.92
C PHE A 372 -11.24 15.88 -2.87
N GLN A 373 -12.38 15.28 -3.21
CA GLN A 373 -13.50 15.10 -2.28
C GLN A 373 -13.11 14.28 -1.05
N ASP A 374 -12.31 13.22 -1.23
CA ASP A 374 -11.82 12.42 -0.11
C ASP A 374 -10.90 13.26 0.80
N PHE A 375 -9.93 13.99 0.24
CA PHE A 375 -9.08 14.88 1.02
C PHE A 375 -9.88 15.97 1.77
N CYS A 376 -10.86 16.60 1.12
CA CYS A 376 -11.78 17.54 1.79
C CYS A 376 -12.56 16.87 2.92
N GLY A 377 -12.95 15.60 2.74
CA GLY A 377 -13.55 14.75 3.76
C GLY A 377 -12.80 14.78 5.09
N TYR A 378 -11.47 14.74 5.04
CA TYR A 378 -10.62 14.76 6.22
C TYR A 378 -10.21 16.18 6.65
N TYR A 379 -9.72 17.00 5.73
CA TYR A 379 -9.07 18.27 6.12
C TYR A 379 -10.02 19.44 6.26
N VAL A 380 -11.20 19.38 5.61
CA VAL A 380 -12.19 20.46 5.64
C VAL A 380 -13.36 20.05 6.52
N TYR A 381 -14.11 19.04 6.10
CA TYR A 381 -15.31 18.61 6.81
C TYR A 381 -14.95 17.98 8.16
N GLY A 382 -13.98 17.07 8.18
CA GLY A 382 -13.56 16.38 9.42
C GLY A 382 -13.10 17.33 10.53
N VAL A 383 -12.29 18.35 10.20
CA VAL A 383 -11.86 19.36 11.18
C VAL A 383 -13.04 20.20 11.66
N SER A 384 -13.85 20.72 10.73
CA SER A 384 -14.98 21.60 11.08
C SER A 384 -16.03 20.89 11.94
N GLU A 385 -16.40 19.66 11.58
CA GLU A 385 -17.40 18.88 12.32
C GLU A 385 -16.88 18.48 13.70
N LEU A 386 -15.60 18.12 13.82
CA LEU A 386 -14.99 17.80 15.11
C LEU A 386 -15.06 19.00 16.05
N ILE A 387 -14.58 20.16 15.61
CA ILE A 387 -14.49 21.34 16.47
C ILE A 387 -15.88 21.85 16.86
N HIS A 388 -16.81 21.96 15.90
CA HIS A 388 -18.19 22.32 16.23
C HIS A 388 -18.86 21.29 17.16
N GLY A 389 -18.62 20.00 16.94
CA GLY A 389 -19.14 18.94 17.79
C GLY A 389 -18.63 19.02 19.22
N LEU A 390 -17.33 19.26 19.41
CA LEU A 390 -16.72 19.45 20.74
C LEU A 390 -17.33 20.67 21.46
N VAL A 391 -17.43 21.81 20.79
CA VAL A 391 -18.03 23.02 21.38
C VAL A 391 -19.51 22.81 21.73
N ARG A 392 -20.26 22.16 20.84
CA ARG A 392 -21.68 21.82 21.07
C ARG A 392 -21.86 20.92 22.30
N ASP A 393 -20.94 19.97 22.48
CA ASP A 393 -20.98 19.01 23.59
C ASP A 393 -20.39 19.60 24.89
N GLY A 394 -20.03 20.89 24.89
CA GLY A 394 -19.68 21.68 26.08
C GLY A 394 -18.17 21.80 26.36
N PHE A 395 -17.32 21.32 25.45
CA PHE A 395 -15.87 21.48 25.59
C PHE A 395 -15.41 22.90 25.22
N GLN A 396 -14.42 23.41 25.95
CA GLN A 396 -13.72 24.66 25.63
C GLN A 396 -12.45 24.33 24.86
N VAL A 397 -12.46 24.51 23.54
CA VAL A 397 -11.26 24.28 22.72
C VAL A 397 -10.40 25.53 22.73
N GLN A 398 -9.27 25.50 23.46
CA GLN A 398 -8.37 26.65 23.56
C GLN A 398 -7.48 26.77 22.32
N ASN A 399 -6.89 25.65 21.90
CA ASN A 399 -5.94 25.63 20.79
C ASN A 399 -6.29 24.54 19.79
N LEU A 400 -6.05 24.82 18.51
CA LEU A 400 -6.10 23.83 17.43
C LEU A 400 -4.80 23.86 16.64
N LEU A 401 -4.01 22.77 16.70
CA LEU A 401 -2.93 22.53 15.76
C LEU A 401 -3.45 21.69 14.59
N CYS A 402 -3.52 22.28 13.40
CA CYS A 402 -3.89 21.60 12.17
C CYS A 402 -2.80 21.81 11.10
N PRO A 403 -1.80 20.90 10.99
CA PRO A 403 -0.68 21.08 10.09
C PRO A 403 -1.09 21.18 8.62
N SER A 404 -0.52 22.17 7.94
CA SER A 404 -0.60 22.36 6.50
C SER A 404 0.65 21.78 5.81
N THR A 405 0.90 22.16 4.56
CA THR A 405 1.98 21.59 3.74
C THR A 405 2.77 22.67 3.00
N ALA A 406 4.09 22.49 2.93
CA ALA A 406 4.98 23.31 2.11
C ALA A 406 4.67 23.19 0.60
N PHE A 407 3.90 22.19 0.15
CA PHE A 407 3.46 22.08 -1.26
C PHE A 407 2.55 23.23 -1.69
N LEU A 408 2.01 24.01 -0.76
CA LEU A 408 1.28 25.24 -1.11
C LEU A 408 2.19 26.32 -1.68
N ASP A 409 3.48 26.30 -1.34
CA ASP A 409 4.45 27.27 -1.83
C ASP A 409 4.97 26.88 -3.22
N THR A 410 5.00 25.58 -3.53
CA THR A 410 5.33 25.05 -4.86
C THR A 410 4.56 23.75 -5.10
N ILE A 411 3.49 23.82 -5.89
CA ILE A 411 2.56 22.71 -6.09
C ILE A 411 3.15 21.69 -7.08
N PRO A 412 3.44 20.45 -6.65
CA PRO A 412 3.84 19.39 -7.56
C PRO A 412 2.67 18.99 -8.48
N ARG A 413 2.96 18.66 -9.74
CA ARG A 413 1.95 18.28 -10.74
C ARG A 413 1.01 17.16 -10.27
N GLU A 414 1.53 16.20 -9.53
CA GLU A 414 0.80 15.01 -9.08
C GLU A 414 0.14 15.18 -7.69
N MET A 415 0.22 16.37 -7.08
CA MET A 415 -0.26 16.62 -5.70
C MET A 415 -1.28 17.76 -5.62
N VAL A 416 -1.90 18.12 -6.75
CA VAL A 416 -2.79 19.30 -6.86
C VAL A 416 -4.03 19.17 -5.98
N GLU A 417 -4.64 17.98 -5.89
CA GLU A 417 -5.83 17.73 -5.08
C GLU A 417 -5.52 17.84 -3.59
N TYR A 418 -4.37 17.28 -3.17
CA TYR A 418 -3.90 17.36 -1.79
C TYR A 418 -3.58 18.80 -1.40
N ALA A 419 -2.84 19.53 -2.24
CA ALA A 419 -2.53 20.93 -2.02
C ALA A 419 -3.81 21.79 -1.96
N ALA A 420 -4.74 21.62 -2.90
CA ALA A 420 -6.00 22.37 -2.91
C ALA A 420 -6.83 22.11 -1.63
N ALA A 421 -6.92 20.86 -1.17
CA ALA A 421 -7.65 20.53 0.05
C ALA A 421 -6.97 21.11 1.31
N LYS A 422 -5.64 21.14 1.37
CA LYS A 422 -4.89 21.79 2.47
C LYS A 422 -5.06 23.31 2.47
N ALA A 423 -5.08 23.96 1.31
CA ALA A 423 -5.39 25.39 1.22
C ALA A 423 -6.83 25.71 1.70
N ALA A 424 -7.80 24.87 1.34
CA ALA A 424 -9.16 24.97 1.85
C ALA A 424 -9.22 24.76 3.38
N ALA A 425 -8.43 23.83 3.91
CA ALA A 425 -8.32 23.59 5.35
C ALA A 425 -7.76 24.81 6.11
N GLU A 426 -6.73 25.48 5.59
CA GLU A 426 -6.21 26.74 6.18
C GLU A 426 -7.31 27.80 6.28
N THR A 427 -8.15 27.91 5.25
CA THR A 427 -9.27 28.87 5.22
C THR A 427 -10.34 28.52 6.26
N VAL A 428 -10.69 27.24 6.38
CA VAL A 428 -11.67 26.75 7.38
C VAL A 428 -11.15 26.93 8.80
N CYS A 429 -9.88 26.62 9.03
CA CYS A 429 -9.20 26.82 10.31
C CYS A 429 -9.26 28.29 10.76
N LYS A 430 -8.96 29.23 9.84
CA LYS A 430 -9.08 30.66 10.11
C LYS A 430 -10.52 31.09 10.38
N HIS A 431 -11.49 30.49 9.69
CA HIS A 431 -12.91 30.75 9.96
C HIS A 431 -13.33 30.28 11.36
N LEU A 432 -12.86 29.11 11.80
CA LEU A 432 -13.11 28.59 13.15
C LEU A 432 -12.53 29.51 14.23
N GLU A 433 -11.28 29.97 14.05
CA GLU A 433 -10.61 30.92 14.95
C GLU A 433 -11.44 32.20 15.14
N ASN A 434 -12.01 32.74 14.06
CA ASN A 434 -12.82 33.97 14.13
C ASN A 434 -14.22 33.76 14.71
N ARG A 435 -14.72 32.53 14.76
CA ARG A 435 -16.10 32.22 15.18
C ARG A 435 -16.21 31.70 16.60
N ILE A 436 -15.19 31.02 17.09
CA ILE A 436 -15.21 30.33 18.38
C ILE A 436 -14.41 31.17 19.37
N ASP A 437 -15.10 31.73 20.35
CA ASP A 437 -14.48 32.59 21.35
C ASP A 437 -13.39 31.83 22.13
N GLY A 438 -12.19 32.41 22.17
CA GLY A 438 -11.04 31.86 22.88
C GLY A 438 -10.24 30.79 22.14
N LEU A 439 -10.67 30.36 20.95
CA LEU A 439 -9.91 29.43 20.12
C LEU A 439 -8.75 30.14 19.42
N GLN A 440 -7.53 29.61 19.55
CA GLN A 440 -6.37 29.98 18.74
C GLN A 440 -6.01 28.85 17.78
N VAL A 441 -5.72 29.17 16.52
CA VAL A 441 -5.47 28.16 15.50
C VAL A 441 -4.05 28.26 14.93
N HIS A 442 -3.38 27.12 14.90
CA HIS A 442 -2.02 26.97 14.43
C HIS A 442 -2.00 26.05 13.20
N CYS A 443 -1.67 26.62 12.03
CA CYS A 443 -1.59 25.88 10.76
C CYS A 443 -0.18 25.94 10.15
N PRO A 444 0.86 25.37 10.79
CA PRO A 444 2.21 25.41 10.24
C PRO A 444 2.29 24.62 8.94
N ARG A 445 2.97 25.18 7.93
CA ARG A 445 3.25 24.49 6.66
C ARG A 445 4.51 23.66 6.80
N TRP A 446 4.36 22.37 7.08
CA TRP A 446 5.51 21.49 7.28
C TRP A 446 6.11 21.00 5.95
N PRO A 447 7.45 20.78 5.91
CA PRO A 447 8.10 20.08 4.81
C PRO A 447 7.73 18.59 4.81
N LYS A 448 8.29 17.81 3.87
CA LYS A 448 8.18 16.36 3.93
C LYS A 448 8.84 15.82 5.21
N LEU A 449 8.04 15.14 6.03
CA LEU A 449 8.49 14.48 7.26
C LEU A 449 8.42 12.96 7.07
N LYS A 450 9.32 12.23 7.71
CA LYS A 450 9.39 10.76 7.59
C LYS A 450 8.25 10.07 8.34
N THR A 451 7.44 9.31 7.63
CA THR A 451 6.32 8.50 8.14
C THR A 451 6.16 7.24 7.27
N ASP A 452 5.28 6.30 7.67
CA ASP A 452 4.91 5.18 6.79
C ASP A 452 4.40 5.63 5.41
N GLN A 453 3.73 6.80 5.35
CA GLN A 453 3.16 7.33 4.11
C GLN A 453 4.19 8.00 3.18
N THR A 454 5.30 8.48 3.73
CA THR A 454 6.37 9.15 2.98
C THR A 454 7.60 8.27 2.79
N ALA A 455 7.59 7.06 3.37
CA ALA A 455 8.62 6.06 3.11
C ALA A 455 8.65 5.73 1.60
N ALA A 456 9.84 5.79 1.01
CA ALA A 456 10.04 5.53 -0.41
C ALA A 456 10.98 4.33 -0.62
N LEU A 457 10.91 3.72 -1.82
CA LEU A 457 11.84 2.65 -2.23
C LEU A 457 13.26 3.19 -2.42
N VAL A 458 13.38 4.45 -2.83
CA VAL A 458 14.64 5.18 -2.93
C VAL A 458 14.76 6.07 -1.69
N PRO A 459 15.91 6.10 -0.99
CA PRO A 459 16.13 7.00 0.13
C PRO A 459 15.95 8.48 -0.29
N GLU A 460 15.07 9.21 0.39
CA GLU A 460 14.92 10.67 0.30
C GLU A 460 15.37 11.32 1.62
N GLU A 461 15.80 12.58 1.55
CA GLU A 461 16.06 13.39 2.76
C GLU A 461 14.73 13.91 3.32
N PHE A 462 14.55 13.76 4.64
CA PHE A 462 13.38 14.22 5.37
C PHE A 462 13.80 15.13 6.51
N ALA A 463 13.00 16.16 6.80
CA ALA A 463 13.18 16.94 8.02
C ALA A 463 12.88 16.08 9.26
N ASN A 464 13.48 16.45 10.40
CA ASN A 464 13.32 15.73 11.66
C ASN A 464 11.89 15.93 12.19
N ALA A 465 11.12 14.83 12.22
CA ALA A 465 9.72 14.86 12.65
C ALA A 465 9.57 15.26 14.14
N PRO A 466 10.28 14.64 15.10
CA PRO A 466 10.25 15.06 16.50
C PRO A 466 10.47 16.55 16.73
N SER A 467 11.53 17.13 16.16
CA SER A 467 11.85 18.55 16.39
C SER A 467 10.79 19.48 15.79
N THR A 468 10.30 19.17 14.58
CA THR A 468 9.29 19.97 13.89
C THR A 468 7.96 19.98 14.63
N VAL A 469 7.53 18.80 15.12
CA VAL A 469 6.31 18.65 15.91
C VAL A 469 6.46 19.36 17.25
N LEU A 470 7.58 19.15 17.96
CA LEU A 470 7.84 19.76 19.26
C LEU A 470 7.87 21.28 19.20
N GLU A 471 8.52 21.86 18.19
CA GLU A 471 8.54 23.32 18.00
C GLU A 471 7.13 23.89 17.83
N SER A 472 6.29 23.21 17.04
CA SER A 472 4.90 23.62 16.83
C SER A 472 4.07 23.49 18.11
N ILE A 473 4.30 22.44 18.92
CA ILE A 473 3.67 22.29 20.23
C ILE A 473 4.09 23.44 21.14
N ARG A 474 5.39 23.73 21.26
CA ARG A 474 5.93 24.81 22.10
C ARG A 474 5.36 26.18 21.73
N GLN A 475 5.17 26.47 20.45
CA GLN A 475 4.57 27.74 19.99
C GLN A 475 3.14 27.95 20.49
N ILE A 476 2.39 26.88 20.79
CA ILE A 476 1.05 26.96 21.40
C ILE A 476 1.17 27.43 22.86
N TYR A 477 2.13 26.88 23.61
CA TYR A 477 2.30 27.18 25.04
C TYR A 477 3.06 28.48 25.32
N GLN A 478 3.89 28.96 24.39
CA GLN A 478 4.64 30.22 24.54
C GLN A 478 3.77 31.49 24.46
N ARG A 479 2.51 31.38 24.05
CA ARG A 479 1.57 32.51 23.90
C ARG A 479 0.53 32.62 25.04
N LYS A 480 0.66 31.80 26.09
CA LYS A 480 -0.17 31.91 27.30
C LYS A 480 0.25 33.07 28.19
#